data_AF-A0A2R7JX41-F1
#
_entry.id   AF-A0A2R7JX41-F1
#
_cell.length_a   1.000
_cell.length_b   1.000
_cell.length_c   1.000
_cell.angle_alpha   90.00
_cell.angle_beta   90.00
_cell.angle_gamma   90.00
#
_symmetry.space_group_name_H-M   'P 1'
#
loop_
_entity.id
_entity.type
_entity.pdbx_description
1 polymer ?
#
loop_
_entity_poly.entity_id
_entity_poly.type
_entity_poly.pdbx_seq_one_letter_code
_entity_poly.pdbx_strand_id
1 'polypeptide(L)' 'MGRSIVHIDMNTFFVSCERLTNSELNGIPLIIGGGERGVVASCSYEARRFGVRSAMPIHMAMKLCPQAKIMK' A
#
# COMPACT_ATOMS: atom_id res chain seq x y z
N MET A 1 -41.16 3.51 6.04
CA MET A 1 -39.77 3.25 6.48
C MET A 1 -38.86 3.44 5.29
N GLY A 2 -37.83 4.28 5.42
CA GLY A 2 -36.88 4.58 4.33
C GLY A 2 -35.77 3.53 4.20
N ARG A 3 -35.10 3.51 3.03
CA ARG A 3 -33.94 2.66 2.77
C ARG A 3 -32.70 3.19 3.50
N SER A 4 -31.92 2.29 4.09
CA SER A 4 -30.57 2.59 4.58
C SER A 4 -29.54 2.03 3.60
N ILE A 5 -28.54 2.83 3.22
CA ILE A 5 -27.48 2.45 2.30
C ILE A 5 -26.13 2.64 3.01
N VAL A 6 -25.27 1.63 2.95
CA VAL A 6 -23.94 1.65 3.56
C VAL A 6 -22.89 1.36 2.49
N HIS A 7 -21.79 2.10 2.54
CA HIS A 7 -20.60 1.88 1.72
C HIS A 7 -19.45 1.46 2.62
N ILE A 8 -18.74 0.39 2.26
CA ILE A 8 -17.61 -0.14 3.01
C ILE A 8 -16.41 -0.21 2.06
N ASP A 9 -15.31 0.41 2.47
CA ASP A 9 -14.02 0.35 1.78
C ASP A 9 -12.95 -0.18 2.72
N MET A 10 -12.05 -1.00 2.20
CA MET A 10 -11.00 -1.62 3.00
C MET A 10 -9.72 -0.78 2.99
N ASN A 11 -9.30 -0.40 4.20
CA ASN A 11 -8.04 0.30 4.40
C ASN A 11 -6.86 -0.51 3.87
N THR A 12 -6.10 0.12 2.96
CA THR A 12 -4.87 -0.44 2.37
C THR A 12 -5.02 -1.90 1.92
N PHE A 13 -6.12 -2.25 1.26
CA PHE A 13 -6.57 -3.63 1.04
C PHE A 13 -5.45 -4.65 0.75
N PHE A 14 -4.66 -4.48 -0.32
CA PHE A 14 -3.60 -5.44 -0.64
C PHE A 14 -2.46 -5.52 0.40
N VAL A 15 -2.14 -4.42 1.08
CA VAL A 15 -1.18 -4.45 2.20
C VAL A 15 -1.75 -5.27 3.36
N SER A 16 -3.05 -5.13 3.62
CA SER A 16 -3.74 -5.90 4.66
C SER A 16 -3.79 -7.38 4.34
N CYS A 17 -3.92 -7.76 3.05
CA CYS A 17 -3.79 -9.16 2.60
C CYS A 17 -2.38 -9.72 2.86
N GLU A 18 -1.33 -9.00 2.48
CA GLU A 18 0.05 -9.43 2.74
C GLU A 18 0.38 -9.51 4.24
N ARG A 19 -0.18 -8.61 5.06
CA ARG A 19 0.00 -8.66 6.52
C ARG A 19 -0.74 -9.82 7.17
N LEU A 20 -1.86 -10.26 6.57
CA LEU A 20 -2.59 -11.43 7.04
C LEU A 20 -1.79 -12.71 6.80
N THR A 21 -1.05 -12.81 5.68
CA THR A 21 -0.20 -13.96 5.36
C THR A 21 1.15 -13.91 6.09
N ASN A 22 1.70 -12.71 6.32
CA ASN A 22 2.95 -12.51 7.02
C ASN A 22 2.86 -11.35 8.03
N SER A 23 2.77 -11.69 9.31
CA SER A 23 2.65 -10.72 10.41
C SER A 23 3.91 -9.87 10.63
N GLU A 24 5.08 -10.26 10.12
CA GLU A 24 6.31 -9.46 10.18
C GLU A 24 6.23 -8.20 9.32
N LEU A 25 5.26 -8.12 8.40
CA LEU A 25 5.03 -6.94 7.56
C LEU A 25 4.23 -5.83 8.29
N ASN A 26 3.83 -6.07 9.54
CA ASN A 26 3.15 -5.07 10.36
C ASN A 26 4.11 -3.99 10.85
N GLY A 27 3.66 -2.73 10.85
CA GLY A 27 4.43 -1.61 11.40
C GLY A 27 5.59 -1.11 10.54
N ILE A 28 5.85 -1.73 9.38
CA ILE A 28 6.90 -1.31 8.45
C ILE A 28 6.33 -0.67 7.17
N PRO A 29 7.09 0.23 6.52
CA PRO A 29 6.71 0.75 5.21
C PRO A 29 6.68 -0.37 4.16
N LEU A 30 5.48 -0.68 3.68
CA LEU A 30 5.21 -1.66 2.62
C LEU A 30 4.65 -0.98 1.37
N ILE A 31 5.13 -1.41 0.20
CA ILE A 31 4.64 -1.06 -1.13
C ILE A 31 4.22 -2.35 -1.84
N ILE A 32 3.00 -2.37 -2.37
CA ILE A 32 2.49 -3.42 -3.25
C ILE A 32 2.58 -2.92 -4.70
N GLY A 33 3.13 -3.75 -5.58
CA GLY A 33 3.35 -3.45 -6.99
C GLY A 33 4.80 -3.68 -7.39
N GLY A 34 5.16 -3.33 -8.61
CA GLY A 34 6.51 -3.56 -9.11
C GLY A 34 6.58 -3.62 -10.63
N GLY A 35 7.76 -3.98 -11.13
CA GLY A 35 8.08 -3.99 -12.56
C GLY A 35 8.96 -2.82 -12.97
N GLU A 36 9.66 -2.95 -14.10
CA GLU A 36 10.67 -1.98 -14.57
C GLU A 36 10.07 -0.58 -14.83
N ARG A 37 8.84 -0.55 -15.36
CA ARG A 37 8.01 0.65 -15.54
C ARG A 37 6.74 0.61 -14.68
N GLY A 38 6.83 -0.08 -13.54
CA GLY A 38 5.71 -0.31 -12.63
C GLY A 38 5.34 0.89 -11.79
N VAL A 39 4.12 0.86 -11.26
CA VAL A 39 3.59 1.83 -10.30
C VAL A 39 3.18 1.14 -9.00
N VAL A 40 3.07 1.92 -7.93
CA VAL A 40 2.51 1.51 -6.65
C VAL A 40 1.03 1.17 -6.84
N ALA A 41 0.67 -0.11 -6.70
CA ALA A 41 -0.72 -0.55 -6.70
C ALA A 41 -1.40 -0.19 -5.37
N SER A 42 -0.71 -0.45 -4.25
CA SER A 42 -1.13 -0.08 -2.90
C SER A 42 0.08 0.20 -2.02
N CYS A 43 -0.09 0.95 -0.93
CA CYS A 43 0.99 1.18 0.03
C CYS A 43 0.44 1.34 1.44
N SER A 44 1.25 0.94 2.41
CA SER A 44 0.97 1.01 3.84
C SER A 44 0.85 2.45 4.33
N TYR A 45 0.18 2.68 5.47
CA TYR A 45 0.13 4.00 6.08
C TYR A 45 1.51 4.53 6.46
N GLU A 46 2.41 3.63 6.85
CA GLU A 46 3.81 3.91 7.17
C GLU A 46 4.54 4.48 5.94
N ALA A 47 4.35 3.88 4.76
CA ALA A 47 4.90 4.41 3.51
C ALA A 47 4.26 5.74 3.10
N ARG A 48 2.95 5.94 3.32
CA ARG A 48 2.25 7.21 3.03
C ARG A 48 2.84 8.40 3.79
N ARG A 49 3.38 8.19 5.00
CA ARG A 49 4.05 9.25 5.78
C ARG A 49 5.26 9.85 5.06
N PHE A 50 5.88 9.09 4.16
CA PHE A 50 7.00 9.54 3.32
C PHE A 50 6.54 10.15 1.98
N GLY A 51 5.23 10.24 1.73
CA GLY A 51 4.67 10.79 0.50
C GLY A 51 4.40 9.76 -0.61
N VAL A 52 4.59 8.46 -0.33
CA VAL A 52 4.23 7.38 -1.26
C VAL A 52 2.70 7.34 -1.44
N ARG A 53 2.23 7.21 -2.69
CA ARG A 53 0.80 7.12 -3.04
C ARG A 53 0.57 6.14 -4.18
N SER A 54 -0.66 5.63 -4.30
CA SER A 54 -1.07 4.78 -5.44
C SER A 54 -0.82 5.47 -6.78
N ALA A 55 -0.55 4.67 -7.80
CA ALA A 55 -0.15 5.09 -9.15
C ALA A 55 1.20 5.84 -9.25
N MET A 56 1.92 6.05 -8.14
CA MET A 56 3.27 6.59 -8.19
C MET A 56 4.23 5.57 -8.84
N PRO A 57 5.08 5.97 -9.81
CA PRO A 57 6.15 5.12 -10.30
C PRO A 57 7.04 4.58 -9.18
N ILE A 58 7.34 3.27 -9.21
CA ILE A 58 8.07 2.58 -8.15
C ILE A 58 9.43 3.22 -7.88
N HIS A 59 10.14 3.66 -8.92
CA HIS A 59 11.44 4.32 -8.76
C HIS A 59 11.35 5.64 -7.98
N MET A 60 10.24 6.38 -8.09
CA MET A 60 10.02 7.58 -7.27
C MET A 60 9.61 7.21 -5.85
N ALA A 61 8.76 6.20 -5.68
CA ALA A 61 8.37 5.71 -4.36
C ALA A 61 9.58 5.27 -3.52
N MET A 62 10.54 4.58 -4.15
CA MET A 62 11.79 4.18 -3.50
C MET A 62 12.75 5.33 -3.20
N LYS A 63 12.69 6.44 -3.95
CA LYS A 63 13.42 7.66 -3.58
C LYS A 63 12.84 8.32 -2.33
N LEU A 64 11.51 8.30 -2.18
CA LEU A 64 10.81 8.88 -1.04
C LEU A 64 10.91 8.03 0.22
N CYS A 65 10.81 6.70 0.08
CA CYS A 65 10.86 5.76 1.19
C CYS A 65 11.86 4.63 0.89
N PRO A 66 13.18 4.88 0.95
CA PRO A 66 14.22 3.90 0.59
C PRO A 66 14.18 2.60 1.40
N GLN A 67 13.69 2.67 2.63
CA GLN A 67 13.52 1.54 3.54
C GLN A 67 12.23 0.74 3.31
N ALA A 68 11.38 1.12 2.34
CA ALA A 68 10.15 0.40 2.07
C ALA A 68 10.45 -0.99 1.48
N LYS A 69 9.74 -2.00 2.00
CA LYS A 69 9.73 -3.32 1.41
C LYS A 69 8.73 -3.35 0.24
N ILE A 70 9.15 -3.87 -0.90
CA ILE A 70 8.29 -4.06 -2.08
C ILE A 70 7.79 -5.51 -2.10
N MET A 71 6.48 -5.69 -2.26
CA MET A 71 5.84 -6.97 -2.58
C MET A 71 5.18 -6.89 -3.95
N LYS A 72 5.34 -7.93 -4.76
CA LYS A 72 4.76 -8.02 -6.10
C LYS A 72 3.49 -8.86 -6.08
#